data_AF-A0A522C892-F1
#
_entry.id   AF-A0A522C892-F1
#
_cell.length_a   1.000
_cell.length_b   1.000
_cell.length_c   1.000
_cell.angle_alpha   90.00
_cell.angle_beta   90.00
_cell.angle_gamma   90.00
#
_symmetry.space_group_name_H-M   'P 1'
#
loop_
_entity.id
_entity.type
_entity.pdbx_description
1 polymer ?
#
loop_
_entity_poly.entity_id
_entity_poly.type
_entity_poly.pdbx_seq_one_letter_code
_entity_poly.pdbx_strand_id
1 'polypeptide(L)' 'MKAIAEKTSKMLDLLIPEGDLDYKVRKILGEDIKRKLTEFQLIDNRFRKKYNMTLDEFEKKNILKKKSFSFEAESD' A
#
# COMPACT_ATOMS: atom_id res chain seq x y z
N MET A 1 -12.56 19.87 -18.86
CA MET A 1 -12.22 19.19 -17.60
C MET A 1 -13.46 18.51 -17.06
N LYS A 2 -13.40 17.25 -16.62
CA LYS A 2 -14.52 16.62 -15.91
C LYS A 2 -14.60 17.23 -14.50
N ALA A 3 -15.77 17.71 -14.12
CA ALA A 3 -15.99 18.25 -12.79
C ALA A 3 -15.91 17.13 -11.75
N ILE A 4 -15.29 17.41 -10.60
CA ILE A 4 -15.39 16.55 -9.43
C ILE A 4 -16.81 16.67 -8.87
N ALA A 5 -17.41 15.54 -8.49
CA ALA A 5 -18.75 15.53 -7.91
C ALA A 5 -18.81 16.41 -6.66
N GLU A 6 -19.89 17.17 -6.48
CA GLU A 6 -20.06 18.10 -5.36
C GLU A 6 -19.86 17.43 -3.99
N LYS A 7 -20.33 16.18 -3.87
CA LYS A 7 -20.12 15.35 -2.67
C LYS A 7 -18.63 15.15 -2.35
N THR A 8 -17.80 14.92 -3.37
CA THR A 8 -16.36 14.75 -3.23
C THR A 8 -15.70 16.07 -2.82
N SER A 9 -16.12 17.21 -3.39
CA SER A 9 -15.60 18.52 -2.96
C SER A 9 -15.88 18.76 -1.47
N LYS A 10 -17.13 18.54 -1.03
CA LYS A 10 -17.51 18.69 0.38
C LYS A 10 -16.68 17.80 1.31
N MET A 11 -16.40 16.56 0.91
CA MET A 11 -15.51 15.67 1.67
C MET A 11 -14.07 16.21 1.75
N LEU A 12 -13.54 16.74 0.64
CA LEU A 12 -12.21 17.35 0.63
C LEU A 12 -12.16 18.58 1.54
N ASP A 13 -13.21 19.39 1.57
CA ASP A 13 -13.31 20.55 2.45
C ASP A 13 -13.34 20.16 3.94
N LEU A 14 -13.99 19.04 4.28
CA LEU A 14 -14.00 18.50 5.64
C LEU A 14 -12.62 17.97 6.08
N LEU A 15 -11.89 17.32 5.18
CA LEU A 15 -10.58 16.73 5.49
C LEU A 15 -9.46 17.77 5.48
N ILE A 16 -9.53 18.72 4.54
CA ILE A 16 -8.54 19.77 4.36
C ILE A 16 -9.31 21.08 4.10
N PRO A 17 -9.53 21.88 5.15
CA PRO A 17 -10.31 23.12 5.02
C PRO A 17 -9.65 24.14 4.08
N GLU A 18 -8.32 24.16 4.03
CA GLU A 18 -7.53 25.18 3.35
C GLU A 18 -7.06 24.76 1.95
N GLY A 19 -6.81 25.76 1.10
CA GLY A 19 -6.26 25.59 -0.25
C GLY A 19 -7.31 25.34 -1.32
N ASP A 20 -6.87 25.36 -2.58
CA ASP A 20 -7.71 25.01 -3.72
C ASP A 20 -7.89 23.50 -3.88
N LEU A 21 -8.77 23.10 -4.79
CA LEU A 21 -9.11 21.69 -5.02
C LEU A 21 -7.87 20.84 -5.37
N ASP A 22 -6.97 21.40 -6.18
CA ASP A 22 -5.75 20.72 -6.65
C ASP A 22 -4.77 20.49 -5.50
N TYR A 23 -4.58 21.49 -4.64
CA TYR A 23 -3.83 21.35 -3.39
C TYR A 23 -4.42 20.26 -2.48
N LYS A 24 -5.74 20.27 -2.27
CA LYS A 24 -6.41 19.29 -1.41
C LYS A 24 -6.20 17.86 -1.92
N VAL A 25 -6.36 17.65 -3.22
CA VAL A 25 -6.13 16.34 -3.85
C VAL A 25 -4.68 15.90 -3.69
N ARG A 26 -3.70 16.77 -4.02
CA ARG A 26 -2.28 16.45 -3.86
C ARG A 26 -1.91 16.10 -2.42
N LYS A 27 -2.45 16.82 -1.45
CA LYS A 27 -2.19 16.59 -0.03
C LYS A 27 -2.70 15.22 0.42
N ILE A 28 -3.94 14.85 0.07
CA ILE A 28 -4.48 13.52 0.41
C ILE A 28 -3.66 12.41 -0.24
N LEU A 29 -3.33 12.55 -1.52
CA LEU A 29 -2.52 11.56 -2.22
C LEU A 29 -1.13 11.42 -1.60
N GLY A 30 -0.50 12.54 -1.21
CA GLY A 30 0.79 12.53 -0.53
C GLY A 30 0.74 11.78 0.80
N GLU A 31 -0.29 11.99 1.61
CA GLU A 31 -0.46 11.28 2.88
C GLU A 31 -0.79 9.79 2.68
N ASP A 32 -1.59 9.43 1.68
CA ASP A 32 -1.87 8.03 1.34
C ASP A 32 -0.60 7.27 0.91
N ILE A 33 0.26 7.90 0.11
CA ILE A 33 1.54 7.32 -0.31
C ILE A 33 2.44 7.08 0.90
N LYS A 34 2.57 8.07 1.79
CA LYS A 34 3.38 7.93 3.02
C LYS A 34 2.87 6.80 3.91
N ARG A 35 1.54 6.69 4.08
CA ARG A 35 0.91 5.61 4.85
C ARG A 35 1.26 4.25 4.26
N LYS A 36 1.06 4.06 2.95
CA LYS A 36 1.39 2.80 2.25
C LYS A 36 2.87 2.45 2.36
N LEU A 37 3.76 3.43 2.25
CA LEU A 37 5.20 3.21 2.42
C LEU A 37 5.54 2.76 3.84
N THR A 38 4.92 3.38 4.84
CA THR A 38 5.10 3.01 6.26
C THR A 38 4.60 1.59 6.51
N GLU A 39 3.43 1.23 6.00
CA GLU A 39 2.89 -0.13 6.08
C GLU A 39 3.84 -1.15 5.46
N PHE A 40 4.35 -0.86 4.26
CA PHE A 40 5.34 -1.72 3.59
C PHE A 40 6.61 -1.89 4.44
N GLN A 41 7.17 -0.81 4.98
CA GLN A 41 8.34 -0.85 5.84
C GLN A 41 8.08 -1.66 7.13
N LEU A 42 6.90 -1.51 7.73
CA LEU A 42 6.52 -2.29 8.91
C LEU A 42 6.45 -3.79 8.60
N ILE A 43 5.91 -4.16 7.44
CA ILE A 43 5.84 -5.56 7.01
C ILE A 43 7.27 -6.07 6.74
N ASP A 44 8.08 -5.36 5.96
CA ASP A 44 9.45 -5.76 5.65
C ASP A 44 10.29 -5.96 6.93
N ASN A 45 10.15 -5.06 7.90
CA ASN A 45 10.80 -5.17 9.20
C ASN A 45 10.36 -6.42 9.99
N ARG A 46 9.08 -6.80 9.92
CA ARG A 46 8.61 -8.05 10.55
C ARG A 46 9.22 -9.27 9.87
N PHE A 47 9.32 -9.25 8.54
CA PHE A 47 9.94 -10.34 7.78
C PHE A 47 11.42 -10.49 8.11
N ARG A 48 12.16 -9.37 8.19
CA ARG A 48 13.57 -9.39 8.61
C ARG A 48 13.73 -9.96 10.01
N LYS A 49 12.90 -9.58 10.96
CA LYS A 49 12.95 -10.09 12.34
C LYS A 49 12.59 -11.57 12.45
N LYS A 50 11.56 -12.03 11.72
CA LYS A 50 11.01 -13.38 11.87
C LYS A 50 11.73 -14.42 11.00
N TYR A 51 12.13 -14.03 9.79
CA TYR A 51 12.64 -14.95 8.76
C TYR A 51 14.08 -14.62 8.32
N ASN A 52 14.70 -13.59 8.92
CA ASN A 52 16.03 -13.11 8.55
C ASN A 52 16.16 -12.82 7.04
N MET A 53 15.09 -12.34 6.42
CA MET A 53 15.03 -11.98 5.00
C MET A 53 13.99 -10.87 4.77
N THR A 54 14.08 -10.18 3.64
CA THR A 54 13.10 -9.14 3.25
C THR A 54 11.77 -9.75 2.80
N LEU A 55 10.71 -8.94 2.74
CA LEU A 55 9.44 -9.37 2.15
C LEU A 55 9.62 -9.78 0.68
N ASP A 56 10.37 -9.00 -0.10
CA ASP A 56 10.62 -9.28 -1.53
C ASP A 56 11.40 -10.59 -1.71
N GLU A 57 12.41 -10.85 -0.87
CA GLU A 57 13.14 -12.12 -0.87
C GLU A 57 12.23 -13.30 -0.52
N PHE A 58 11.33 -13.12 0.45
CA PHE A 58 10.34 -14.13 0.82
C PHE A 58 9.36 -14.41 -0.32
N GLU A 59 8.84 -13.38 -0.99
CA GLU A 59 7.95 -13.51 -2.14
C GLU A 59 8.63 -14.21 -3.31
N LYS A 60 9.85 -13.80 -3.66
CA LYS A 60 10.67 -14.45 -4.70
C LYS A 60 10.92 -15.92 -4.38
N LYS A 61 11.28 -16.26 -3.14
CA LYS A 61 11.49 -17.65 -2.71
C LYS A 61 10.20 -18.46 -2.78
N ASN A 62 9.04 -17.90 -2.43
CA ASN A 62 7.76 -18.60 -2.55
C ASN A 62 7.30 -18.77 -4.00
N ILE A 63 7.55 -17.80 -4.88
CA ILE A 63 7.29 -17.95 -6.32
C ILE A 63 8.19 -19.03 -6.91
N LEU A 64 9.47 -19.06 -6.52
CA LEU A 64 10.40 -20.10 -6.95
C LEU A 64 9.98 -21.48 -6.41
N LYS A 65 9.56 -21.59 -5.15
CA LYS A 65 8.95 -22.82 -4.60
C LYS A 65 7.71 -23.24 -5.40
N LYS A 66 6.80 -22.32 -5.71
CA LYS A 66 5.60 -22.63 -6.54
C LYS A 66 5.94 -23.04 -7.98
N LYS A 67 7.09 -22.59 -8.52
CA LYS A 67 7.56 -23.00 -9.85
C LYS A 67 8.37 -24.30 -9.83
N SER A 68 9.02 -24.64 -8.71
CA SER A 68 9.79 -25.86 -8.54
C SER A 68 8.99 -27.03 -7.97
N PHE A 69 7.80 -26.77 -7.43
CA PHE A 69 6.87 -27.79 -6.94
C PHE A 69 5.60 -27.75 -7.79
N SER A 70 5.42 -28.77 -8.64
CA SER A 70 4.08 -29.28 -8.91
C SER A 70 3.41 -29.49 -7.56
N PHE A 71 2.27 -28.82 -7.38
CA PHE A 71 1.47 -28.76 -6.17
C PHE A 71 1.31 -30.14 -5.50
N GLU A 72 2.03 -30.39 -4.41
CA GLU A 72 1.51 -31.21 -3.31
C GLU A 72 1.24 -30.24 -2.17
N ALA A 73 -0.02 -29.81 -2.07
CA ALA A 73 -0.50 -29.02 -0.95
C ALA A 73 -0.65 -29.97 0.24
N GLU A 74 0.21 -29.83 1.25
CA GLU A 74 -0.09 -30.36 2.57
C GLU A 74 -1.24 -29.54 3.16
N SER A 75 -2.40 -30.20 3.25
CA SER A 75 -3.53 -29.76 4.06
C SER A 75 -3.15 -29.82 5.53
N ASP A 76 -3.40 -28.73 6.24
CA ASP A 76 -3.70 -28.70 7.67
C ASP A 76 -5.01 -27.91 7.87
#